data_AF-A0A845WYS4-F1
#
_entry.id   AF-A0A845WYS4-F1
#
_cell.length_a   1.000
_cell.length_b   1.000
_cell.length_c   1.000
_cell.angle_alpha   90.00
_cell.angle_beta   90.00
_cell.angle_gamma   90.00
#
_symmetry.space_group_name_H-M   'P 1'
#
loop_
_entity.id
_entity.type
_entity.pdbx_description
1 polymer ?
#
loop_
_entity_poly.entity_id
_entity_poly.type
_entity_poly.pdbx_seq_one_letter_code
_entity_poly.pdbx_strand_id
1 'polypeptide(L)'
;MWKLDMSWVTDILLIFSIGEFFDEDEEPEKLLALATINDWLITNDFTSLTNLDQHVIGGKGMQACVYGGAFNHFRTQDFIKVVKSQLWKQPQSVQLLIQDEDDEYFTMHTIK
;
A
#
# COMPACT_ATOMS: atom_id res chain seq x y z
N MET A 1 -4.83 24.49 -29.20
CA MET A 1 -5.58 24.42 -27.93
C MET A 1 -4.92 23.34 -27.10
N TRP A 2 -4.04 23.72 -26.19
CA TRP A 2 -3.36 22.77 -25.30
C TRP A 2 -4.35 22.42 -24.19
N LYS A 3 -4.71 21.14 -24.07
CA LYS A 3 -5.36 20.66 -22.84
C LYS A 3 -4.28 20.77 -21.76
N LEU A 4 -4.52 21.59 -20.74
CA LEU A 4 -3.80 21.45 -19.48
C LEU A 4 -4.14 20.04 -19.00
N ASP A 5 -3.15 19.15 -19.02
CA ASP A 5 -3.26 17.89 -18.29
C ASP A 5 -3.26 18.29 -16.82
N MET A 6 -4.45 18.34 -16.22
CA MET A 6 -4.56 18.59 -14.81
C MET A 6 -4.01 17.36 -14.10
N SER A 7 -2.97 17.57 -13.31
CA SER A 7 -2.47 16.55 -12.37
C SER A 7 -3.64 16.09 -11.50
N TRP A 8 -3.87 14.79 -11.43
CA TRP A 8 -4.84 14.15 -10.54
C TRP A 8 -4.10 13.18 -9.65
N VAL A 9 -3.93 13.53 -8.37
CA VAL A 9 -3.16 12.74 -7.42
C VAL A 9 -4.06 11.76 -6.67
N THR A 10 -3.59 10.53 -6.54
CA THR A 10 -4.19 9.49 -5.68
C THR A 10 -3.19 9.10 -4.61
N ASP A 11 -3.61 9.21 -3.35
CA ASP A 11 -2.86 8.74 -2.19
C ASP A 11 -3.21 7.29 -1.87
N ILE A 12 -2.18 6.48 -1.61
CA ILE A 12 -2.27 5.06 -1.29
C ILE A 12 -1.59 4.81 0.06
N LEU A 13 -2.29 4.15 0.98
CA LEU A 13 -1.70 3.56 2.18
C LEU A 13 -2.08 2.08 2.27
N LEU A 14 -1.08 1.22 2.28
CA LEU A 14 -1.21 -0.21 2.53
C LEU A 14 -0.73 -0.50 3.94
N ILE A 15 -1.65 -0.98 4.78
CA ILE A 15 -1.43 -1.22 6.20
C ILE A 15 -1.65 -2.70 6.46
N PHE A 16 -0.75 -3.33 7.20
CA PHE A 16 -0.92 -4.71 7.64
C PHE A 16 -0.23 -4.99 8.97
N SER A 17 -0.61 -6.08 9.62
CA SER A 17 0.01 -6.51 10.88
C SER A 17 1.47 -6.89 10.68
N ILE A 18 2.32 -6.61 11.67
CA ILE A 18 3.70 -7.09 11.68
C ILE A 18 3.79 -8.62 11.55
N GLY A 19 2.73 -9.35 11.92
CA GLY A 19 2.62 -10.81 11.75
C GLY A 19 2.65 -11.30 10.30
N GLU A 20 2.60 -10.43 9.30
CA GLU A 20 2.89 -10.79 7.90
C GLU A 20 4.38 -11.02 7.63
N PHE A 21 5.27 -10.40 8.42
CA PHE A 21 6.73 -10.54 8.27
C PHE A 21 7.32 -11.62 9.16
N PHE A 22 6.74 -11.85 10.34
CA PHE A 22 7.30 -12.73 11.35
C PHE A 22 6.48 -14.01 11.47
N ASP A 23 7.18 -15.13 11.43
CA ASP A 23 6.77 -16.36 12.11
C ASP A 23 7.30 -16.35 13.55
N GLU A 24 6.68 -17.11 14.46
CA GLU A 24 6.93 -17.01 15.91
C GLU A 24 8.41 -17.13 16.33
N ASP A 25 9.27 -17.66 15.46
CA ASP A 25 10.70 -17.90 15.72
C ASP A 25 11.65 -17.55 14.55
N GLU A 26 11.22 -16.75 13.56
CA GLU A 26 12.02 -16.50 12.33
C GLU A 26 12.41 -15.03 12.10
N GLU A 27 13.55 -14.84 11.44
CA GLU A 27 13.97 -13.53 10.91
C GLU A 27 12.93 -13.02 9.91
N PRO A 28 12.70 -11.69 9.83
CA PRO A 28 11.66 -11.14 8.98
C PRO A 28 11.89 -11.55 7.51
N GLU A 29 10.94 -12.29 6.95
CA GLU A 29 11.04 -12.73 5.56
C GLU A 29 10.69 -11.59 4.59
N LYS A 30 11.15 -11.70 3.35
CA LYS A 30 10.67 -10.82 2.29
C LYS A 30 9.19 -11.11 2.05
N LEU A 31 8.31 -10.19 2.42
CA LEU A 31 6.88 -10.31 2.17
C LEU A 31 6.59 -10.32 0.66
N LEU A 32 6.30 -11.51 0.12
CA LEU A 32 6.08 -11.73 -1.32
C LEU A 32 4.92 -10.88 -1.86
N ALA A 33 3.83 -10.75 -1.10
CA ALA A 33 2.68 -9.91 -1.46
C ALA A 33 3.09 -8.47 -1.75
N LEU A 34 3.88 -7.84 -0.85
CA LEU A 34 4.36 -6.48 -1.03
C LEU A 34 5.34 -6.37 -2.21
N ALA A 35 6.21 -7.37 -2.40
CA ALA A 35 7.12 -7.41 -3.54
C ALA A 35 6.34 -7.44 -4.87
N THR A 36 5.34 -8.30 -5.00
CA THR A 36 4.48 -8.39 -6.18
C THR A 36 3.67 -7.13 -6.42
N ILE A 37 3.16 -6.48 -5.36
CA ILE A 37 2.47 -5.19 -5.47
C ILE A 37 3.41 -4.11 -6.01
N ASN A 38 4.63 -4.03 -5.50
CA ASN A 38 5.63 -3.07 -5.97
C ASN A 38 6.09 -3.36 -7.41
N ASP A 39 6.25 -4.63 -7.78
CA ASP A 39 6.56 -5.03 -9.16
C ASP A 39 5.44 -4.59 -10.12
N TRP A 40 4.18 -4.72 -9.71
CA TRP A 40 3.05 -4.21 -10.50
C TRP A 40 3.10 -2.69 -10.66
N LEU A 41 3.39 -1.94 -9.59
CA LEU A 41 3.53 -0.48 -9.65
C LEU A 41 4.62 -0.08 -10.66
N ILE A 42 5.81 -0.67 -10.55
CA ILE A 42 6.94 -0.39 -11.45
C ILE A 42 6.59 -0.74 -12.90
N THR A 43 5.92 -1.87 -13.13
CA THR A 43 5.51 -2.30 -14.48
C THR A 43 4.46 -1.38 -15.10
N ASN A 44 3.76 -0.58 -14.30
CA ASN A 44 2.78 0.41 -14.75
C ASN A 44 3.29 1.85 -14.62
N ASP A 45 4.61 2.06 -14.67
CA ASP A 45 5.28 3.37 -14.65
C ASP A 45 5.09 4.19 -13.35
N PHE A 46 4.85 3.50 -12.22
CA PHE A 46 4.82 4.10 -10.89
C PHE A 46 6.06 3.72 -10.07
N THR A 47 6.29 4.43 -8.96
CA THR A 47 7.32 4.04 -7.98
C THR A 47 6.76 3.05 -6.95
N SER A 48 7.64 2.27 -6.32
CA SER A 48 7.26 1.40 -5.19
C SER A 48 6.65 2.17 -4.03
N LEU A 49 5.82 1.51 -3.23
CA LEU A 49 5.39 2.03 -1.94
C LEU A 49 6.59 2.14 -0.99
N THR A 50 6.62 3.23 -0.23
CA THR A 50 7.67 3.51 0.76
C THR A 50 7.24 3.05 2.14
N ASN A 51 8.13 2.38 2.88
CA ASN A 51 7.89 2.07 4.29
C ASN A 51 7.87 3.37 5.11
N LEU A 52 6.74 3.67 5.74
CA LEU A 52 6.53 4.87 6.54
C LEU A 52 6.90 4.68 8.02
N ASP A 53 7.08 3.44 8.48
CA ASP A 53 7.40 3.11 9.87
C ASP A 53 8.74 3.74 10.32
N GLN A 54 9.65 4.01 9.38
CA GLN A 54 10.92 4.69 9.66
C GLN A 54 10.76 6.11 10.24
N HIS A 55 9.57 6.70 10.14
CA HIS A 55 9.25 8.03 10.66
C HIS A 55 8.56 8.01 12.03
N VAL A 56 8.34 6.82 12.60
CA VAL A 56 7.65 6.66 13.87
C VAL A 56 8.55 7.05 15.03
N ILE A 57 8.00 7.87 15.93
CA ILE A 57 8.66 8.31 17.16
C ILE A 57 7.97 7.67 18.38
N GLY A 58 8.71 7.39 19.46
CA GLY A 58 8.13 6.86 20.70
C GLY A 58 8.89 5.72 21.39
N GLY A 59 10.08 5.35 20.90
CA GLY A 59 10.96 4.38 21.56
C GLY A 59 10.50 2.92 21.55
N LYS A 60 9.40 2.60 20.86
CA LYS A 60 8.90 1.24 20.63
C LYS A 60 8.58 1.03 19.15
N GLY A 61 8.67 -0.21 18.68
CA GLY A 61 8.27 -0.60 17.33
C GLY A 61 6.74 -0.66 17.19
N MET A 62 6.24 -0.25 16.02
CA MET A 62 4.83 -0.43 15.69
C MET A 62 4.48 -1.92 15.56
N GLN A 63 3.23 -2.25 15.86
CA GLN A 63 2.66 -3.59 15.60
C GLN A 63 1.98 -3.67 14.23
N ALA A 64 1.97 -2.56 13.51
CA ALA A 64 1.47 -2.45 12.15
C ALA A 64 2.59 -1.92 11.26
N CYS A 65 2.65 -2.41 10.04
CA CYS A 65 3.50 -1.91 8.98
C CYS A 65 2.69 -1.02 8.06
N VAL A 66 3.20 0.17 7.78
CA VAL A 66 2.54 1.15 6.93
C VAL A 66 3.41 1.45 5.72
N TYR A 67 2.88 1.18 4.53
CA TYR A 67 3.51 1.50 3.26
C TYR A 67 2.67 2.52 2.50
N GLY A 68 3.29 3.53 1.89
CA GLY A 68 2.54 4.58 1.21
C GLY A 68 3.19 5.15 -0.04
N GLY A 69 2.37 5.81 -0.85
CA GLY A 69 2.79 6.52 -2.06
C GLY A 69 1.67 7.44 -2.57
N ALA A 70 2.06 8.43 -3.36
CA ALA A 70 1.15 9.36 -4.03
C ALA A 70 1.46 9.35 -5.53
N PHE A 71 0.44 9.12 -6.36
CA PHE A 71 0.62 8.84 -7.78
C PHE A 71 -0.31 9.69 -8.64
N ASN A 72 0.19 10.14 -9.79
CA ASN A 72 -0.60 10.90 -10.75
C ASN A 72 -1.29 9.96 -11.73
N HIS A 73 -2.56 10.25 -12.09
CA HIS A 73 -3.35 9.44 -13.03
C HIS A 73 -3.41 7.94 -12.67
N PHE A 74 -3.58 7.64 -11.37
CA PHE A 74 -3.45 6.28 -10.85
C PHE A 74 -4.62 5.37 -11.25
N ARG A 75 -4.34 4.10 -11.50
CA ARG A 75 -5.33 3.08 -11.86
C ARG A 75 -5.90 2.37 -10.62
N THR A 76 -6.60 3.13 -9.78
CA THR A 76 -7.12 2.69 -8.47
C THR A 76 -7.82 1.33 -8.51
N GLN A 77 -8.74 1.11 -9.44
CA GLN A 77 -9.51 -0.14 -9.51
C GLN A 77 -8.66 -1.35 -9.88
N ASP A 78 -7.63 -1.19 -10.71
CA ASP A 78 -6.74 -2.29 -11.08
C ASP A 78 -5.75 -2.57 -9.95
N PHE A 79 -5.27 -1.53 -9.27
CA PHE A 79 -4.44 -1.69 -8.08
C PHE A 79 -5.15 -2.45 -6.96
N ILE A 80 -6.42 -2.11 -6.66
CA ILE A 80 -7.23 -2.83 -5.66
C ILE A 80 -7.32 -4.33 -5.99
N LYS A 81 -7.49 -4.68 -7.28
CA LYS A 81 -7.54 -6.10 -7.70
C LYS A 81 -6.21 -6.81 -7.44
N VAL A 82 -5.08 -6.15 -7.71
CA VAL A 82 -3.74 -6.70 -7.46
C VAL A 82 -3.53 -6.93 -5.97
N VAL A 83 -3.84 -5.96 -5.11
CA VAL A 83 -3.69 -6.13 -3.66
C VAL A 83 -4.58 -7.26 -3.14
N LYS A 84 -5.82 -7.36 -3.65
CA LYS A 84 -6.76 -8.43 -3.29
C LYS A 84 -6.39 -9.82 -3.81
N SER A 85 -5.59 -9.92 -4.87
CA SER A 85 -5.17 -11.21 -5.42
C SER A 85 -3.93 -11.78 -4.73
N GLN A 86 -3.30 -11.03 -3.82
CA GLN A 86 -2.14 -11.52 -3.09
C GLN A 86 -2.54 -12.53 -2.00
N LEU A 87 -1.63 -13.46 -1.72
CA LEU A 87 -1.76 -14.38 -0.59
C LEU A 87 -1.19 -13.71 0.66
N TRP A 88 -2.09 -13.26 1.53
CA TRP A 88 -1.77 -12.70 2.84
C TRP A 88 -1.85 -13.78 3.91
N LYS A 89 -0.97 -13.75 4.90
CA LYS A 89 -0.98 -14.70 6.02
C LYS A 89 -2.14 -14.42 6.98
N GLN A 90 -2.42 -13.14 7.21
CA GLN A 90 -3.47 -12.61 8.05
C GLN A 90 -4.32 -11.59 7.25
N PRO A 91 -5.09 -12.04 6.24
CA PRO A 91 -5.83 -11.13 5.35
C PRO A 91 -6.77 -10.18 6.10
N GLN A 92 -7.35 -10.61 7.22
CA GLN A 92 -8.19 -9.78 8.10
C GLN A 92 -7.47 -8.59 8.73
N SER A 93 -6.14 -8.65 8.81
CA SER A 93 -5.28 -7.62 9.36
C SER A 93 -4.74 -6.68 8.27
N VAL A 94 -5.16 -6.85 7.01
CA VAL A 94 -4.71 -6.04 5.87
C VAL A 94 -5.77 -5.02 5.49
N GLN A 95 -5.36 -3.76 5.43
CA GLN A 95 -6.19 -2.62 5.05
C GLN A 95 -5.51 -1.83 3.94
N LEU A 96 -6.27 -1.50 2.92
CA LEU A 96 -5.84 -0.59 1.86
C LEU A 96 -6.68 0.68 1.95
N LEU A 97 -6.06 1.81 2.25
CA LEU A 97 -6.69 3.12 2.23
C LEU A 97 -6.31 3.83 0.94
N ILE A 98 -7.30 4.39 0.26
CA ILE A 98 -7.11 5.17 -0.97
C ILE A 98 -7.89 6.47 -0.84
N GLN A 99 -7.27 7.58 -1.24
CA GLN A 99 -7.93 8.87 -1.38
C GLN A 99 -7.59 9.44 -2.75
N ASP A 100 -8.59 9.65 -3.59
CA ASP A 100 -8.42 10.44 -4.82
C ASP A 100 -8.47 11.95 -4.50
N GLU A 101 -7.93 12.80 -5.38
CA GLU A 101 -7.76 14.25 -5.12
C GLU A 101 -9.04 14.98 -4.69
N ASP A 102 -10.19 14.60 -5.28
CA ASP A 102 -11.49 15.19 -4.98
C ASP A 102 -12.24 14.49 -3.83
N ASP A 103 -11.69 13.43 -3.25
CA ASP A 103 -12.32 12.71 -2.15
C ASP A 103 -12.19 13.46 -0.81
N GLU A 104 -13.30 13.58 -0.08
CA GLU A 104 -13.31 14.19 1.26
C GLU A 104 -12.57 13.33 2.30
N TYR A 105 -12.57 12.00 2.13
CA TYR A 105 -11.98 11.04 3.05
C TYR A 105 -11.34 9.86 2.33
N PHE A 106 -10.39 9.20 3.00
CA PHE A 106 -9.92 7.88 2.58
C PHE A 106 -11.06 6.86 2.54
N THR A 107 -11.11 6.10 1.45
CA THR A 107 -11.90 4.88 1.36
C THR A 107 -11.06 3.69 1.83
N MET A 108 -11.61 2.90 2.74
CA MET A 108 -10.98 1.67 3.22
C MET A 108 -11.47 0.45 2.42
N HIS A 109 -10.51 -0.31 1.89
CA HIS A 109 -10.72 -1.59 1.23
C HIS A 109 -10.14 -2.71 2.09
N THR A 110 -10.99 -3.63 2.51
CA THR A 110 -10.58 -4.88 3.18
C THR A 110 -10.23 -5.94 2.16
N ILE A 111 -9.16 -6.70 2.42
CA ILE A 111 -8.80 -7.89 1.66
C ILE A 111 -9.56 -9.08 2.28
N LYS A 112 -10.45 -9.72 1.53
CA LYS A 112 -11.25 -10.87 2.02
C LYS A 112 -10.58 -12.17 1.64
#